data_AF-A0A447XE67-F1
#
_entry.id   AF-A0A447XE67-F1
#
_cell.length_a   1.000
_cell.length_b   1.000
_cell.length_c   1.000
_cell.angle_alpha   90.00
_cell.angle_beta   90.00
_cell.angle_gamma   90.00
#
_symmetry.space_group_name_H-M   'P 1'
#
loop_
_entity.id
_entity.type
_entity.pdbx_description
1 polymer ?
#
loop_
_entity_poly.entity_id
_entity_poly.type
_entity_poly.pdbx_seq_one_letter_code
_entity_poly.pdbx_strand_id
1 'polypeptide(L)' 'MEWPLYEKIAAAFRQASQELNIPVEWGGDWKTLKDGPHFQLPHGAYPA' A
#
# COMPACT_ATOMS: atom_id res chain seq x y z
N MET A 1 9.06 -1.55 -17.46
CA MET A 1 7.89 -1.86 -16.62
C MET A 1 8.14 -1.19 -15.28
N GLU A 2 7.21 -0.36 -14.83
CA GLU A 2 7.39 0.52 -13.66
C GLU A 2 7.28 -0.24 -12.32
N TRP A 3 7.00 -1.55 -12.34
CA TRP A 3 6.85 -2.39 -11.16
C TRP A 3 7.97 -2.25 -10.11
N PRO A 4 9.27 -2.27 -10.49
CA PRO A 4 10.35 -2.07 -9.51
C PRO A 4 10.32 -0.69 -8.84
N LEU A 5 9.72 0.33 -9.48
CA LEU A 5 9.53 1.64 -8.87
C LEU A 5 8.36 1.63 -7.89
N TYR A 6 7.24 0.99 -8.25
CA TYR A 6 6.12 0.82 -7.32
C TYR A 6 6.50 0.00 -6.09
N GLU A 7 7.32 -1.05 -6.24
CA GLU A 7 7.83 -1.82 -5.10
C GLU A 7 8.70 -1.00 -4.15
N LYS A 8 9.54 -0.09 -4.69
CA LYS A 8 10.33 0.85 -3.88
C LYS A 8 9.43 1.82 -3.11
N ILE A 9 8.39 2.35 -3.75
CA ILE A 9 7.40 3.22 -3.10
C ILE A 9 6.65 2.43 -2.02
N ALA A 10 6.21 1.22 -2.32
CA ALA A 10 5.52 0.35 -1.36
C ALA A 10 6.38 0.01 -0.14
N ALA A 11 7.70 -0.17 -0.32
CA ALA A 11 8.63 -0.35 0.79
C ALA A 11 8.66 0.89 1.71
N ALA A 12 8.69 2.10 1.14
CA ALA A 12 8.64 3.34 1.91
C ALA A 12 7.30 3.51 2.66
N PHE A 13 6.17 3.21 2.02
CA PHE A 13 4.86 3.23 2.68
C PHE A 13 4.75 2.21 3.81
N ARG A 14 5.28 0.98 3.62
CA ARG A 14 5.33 -0.03 4.69
C ARG A 14 6.18 0.42 5.87
N GLN A 15 7.31 1.07 5.61
CA GLN A 15 8.15 1.64 6.67
C GLN A 15 7.39 2.73 7.45
N ALA A 16 6.82 3.72 6.76
CA ALA A 16 6.06 4.79 7.39
C ALA A 16 4.82 4.27 8.15
N SER A 17 4.15 3.25 7.63
CA SER A 17 3.02 2.58 8.27
C SER A 17 3.41 2.01 9.64
N GLN A 18 4.59 1.39 9.75
CA GLN A 18 5.13 0.87 10.99
C GLN A 18 5.56 1.99 11.95
N GLU A 19 6.27 3.01 11.45
CA GLU A 19 6.76 4.14 12.26
C GLU A 19 5.62 4.95 12.88
N LEU A 20 4.54 5.17 12.13
CA LEU A 20 3.39 5.96 12.56
C LEU A 20 2.29 5.13 13.21
N ASN A 21 2.41 3.81 13.19
CA ASN A 21 1.37 2.86 13.62
C ASN A 21 0.02 3.12 12.92
N ILE A 22 0.07 3.38 11.61
CA ILE A 22 -1.10 3.61 10.75
C ILE A 22 -1.10 2.52 9.68
N PRO A 23 -2.10 1.63 9.63
CA PRO A 23 -2.13 0.57 8.63
C PRO A 23 -2.42 1.14 7.24
N VAL A 24 -1.74 0.60 6.22
CA VAL A 24 -1.91 0.96 4.80
C VAL A 24 -2.02 -0.32 3.96
N GLU A 25 -2.97 -0.33 3.03
CA GLU A 25 -3.12 -1.37 2.02
C GLU A 25 -2.54 -0.88 0.68
N TRP A 26 -1.80 -1.74 -0.02
CA TRP A 26 -1.22 -1.46 -1.33
C TRP A 26 -1.85 -2.36 -2.40
N GLY A 27 -2.24 -1.77 -3.53
CA GLY A 27 -2.88 -2.50 -4.64
C GLY A 27 -1.96 -3.53 -5.32
N GLY A 28 -0.64 -3.41 -5.16
CA GLY A 28 0.32 -4.42 -5.62
C GLY A 28 0.23 -5.76 -4.88
N ASP A 29 -0.33 -5.77 -3.67
CA ASP A 29 -0.50 -6.95 -2.83
C ASP A 29 -1.86 -7.67 -3.06
N TRP A 30 -2.72 -7.13 -3.93
CA TRP A 30 -4.00 -7.78 -4.25
C TRP A 30 -3.83 -9.12 -4.98
N LYS A 31 -4.78 -10.04 -4.76
CA LYS A 31 -4.78 -11.39 -5.38
C LYS A 31 -4.95 -11.34 -6.90
N THR A 32 -5.73 -10.39 -7.40
CA THR A 32 -6.04 -10.19 -8.83
C THR A 32 -6.13 -8.71 -9.13
N LEU A 33 -6.00 -8.32 -10.41
CA LEU A 33 -6.09 -6.92 -10.86
C LEU A 33 -5.16 -6.00 -10.07
N LYS A 34 -3.90 -6.42 -9.91
CA LYS A 34 -2.91 -5.68 -9.12
C LYS A 34 -2.72 -4.26 -9.66
N ASP A 35 -2.68 -3.30 -8.73
CA ASP A 35 -2.59 -1.87 -9.03
C ASP A 35 -1.41 -1.25 -8.26
N GLY A 36 -0.27 -1.10 -8.94
CA GLY A 36 0.98 -0.61 -8.34
C GLY A 36 0.91 0.82 -7.78
N PRO A 37 0.24 1.78 -8.46
CA PRO A 37 0.00 3.12 -7.91
C PRO A 37 -0.94 3.21 -6.70
N HIS A 38 -1.82 2.24 -6.47
CA HIS A 38 -2.94 2.39 -5.53
C HIS A 38 -2.55 2.13 -4.07
N PHE A 39 -2.89 3.07 -3.18
CA PHE A 39 -2.74 2.95 -1.73
C PHE A 39 -4.01 3.43 -1.03
N GLN A 40 -4.41 2.75 0.05
CA GLN A 40 -5.58 3.13 0.83
C GLN A 40 -5.43 2.78 2.31
N LEU A 41 -6.26 3.40 3.14
CA LEU A 41 -6.47 2.96 4.52
C LEU A 41 -7.41 1.75 4.53
N PRO A 42 -7.20 0.77 5.43
CA PRO A 42 -8.13 -0.35 5.57
C PRO A 42 -9.51 0.13 5.98
N HIS A 43 -10.53 -0.19 5.19
CA HIS A 43 -11.90 0.27 5.44
C HIS A 43 -12.44 -0.13 6.82
N GLY A 44 -12.06 -1.31 7.32
CA GLY A 44 -12.48 -1.78 8.65
C GLY A 44 -11.94 -0.93 9.81
N ALA A 45 -10.76 -0.32 9.65
CA ALA A 45 -10.17 0.57 10.65
C ALA A 45 -10.56 2.05 10.42
N TYR A 46 -10.84 2.41 9.15
CA TYR A 46 -11.19 3.76 8.72
C TYR A 46 -12.46 3.74 7.87
N PRO A 47 -13.64 3.60 8.49
CA PRO A 47 -14.92 3.81 7.81
C PRO A 47 -15.06 5.28 7.39
N ALA A 48 -15.78 5.52 6.29
CA ALA A 48 -16.07 6.85 5.77
C ALA A 48 -17.29 7.49 6.44
#